data_AF-K5WNS8-F1
#
_entry.id   AF-K5WNS8-F1
#
_cell.length_a   1.000
_cell.length_b   1.000
_cell.length_c   1.000
_cell.angle_alpha   90.00
_cell.angle_beta   90.00
_cell.angle_gamma   90.00
#
_symmetry.space_group_name_H-M   'P 1'
#
loop_
_entity.id
_entity.type
_entity.pdbx_description
1 polymer ?
#
loop_
_entity_poly.entity_id
_entity_poly.type
_entity_poly.pdbx_seq_one_letter_code
_entity_poly.pdbx_strand_id
1 'polypeptide(L)'
;SFNFHFSVNDDMYSPDSIELLQKSGIDLQRHEEMGIEPNDFAELMITSGLVLAEETIWISFHSGYDFGYFVKLLTAESLPTSEELFFEKLRKWFPTTYDIKFMMRACKVLKGGLQDVADDLGVMRIGPSHQAGSDSLLTASTFFKMRELYFNDTIDDAEYNGKLYGLGQTFTVPNGITETVRGSAATIAEREDRGPARDMQGPSAQVQMMGMAALTTPAMAGAMPAPLPTSPYGPLSNGPYMRTTMVGGGR
;
A
#
# COMPACT_ATOMS: atom_id res chain seq x y z
N SER A 1 17.47 0.25 -13.26
CA SER A 1 16.31 -0.64 -13.06
C SER A 1 16.74 -2.05 -13.39
N PHE A 2 16.43 -3.02 -12.53
CA PHE A 2 16.64 -4.45 -12.79
C PHE A 2 15.26 -5.09 -12.96
N ASN A 3 15.06 -5.84 -14.05
CA ASN A 3 13.78 -6.46 -14.38
C ASN A 3 13.97 -7.98 -14.31
N PHE A 4 13.37 -8.61 -13.29
CA PHE A 4 13.57 -10.04 -13.01
C PHE A 4 12.64 -10.91 -13.83
N HIS A 5 13.08 -12.15 -14.08
CA HIS A 5 12.24 -13.18 -14.67
C HIS A 5 10.98 -13.40 -13.83
N PHE A 6 9.83 -13.44 -14.50
CA PHE A 6 8.53 -13.69 -13.90
C PHE A 6 7.57 -14.22 -14.98
N SER A 7 6.85 -15.30 -14.70
CA SER A 7 5.83 -15.87 -15.57
C SER A 7 4.47 -15.86 -14.91
N VAL A 8 3.48 -15.23 -15.56
CA VAL A 8 2.08 -15.27 -15.13
C VAL A 8 1.50 -16.70 -15.21
N ASN A 9 2.12 -17.58 -15.99
CA ASN A 9 1.63 -18.95 -16.16
C ASN A 9 2.11 -19.89 -15.03
N ASP A 10 3.31 -19.63 -14.51
CA ASP A 10 3.99 -20.53 -13.57
C ASP A 10 4.06 -19.98 -12.14
N ASP A 11 4.18 -18.67 -11.97
CA ASP A 11 4.39 -18.04 -10.66
C ASP A 11 3.07 -17.72 -9.95
N MET A 12 3.09 -17.75 -8.62
CA MET A 12 1.96 -17.29 -7.81
C MET A 12 1.96 -15.76 -7.71
N TYR A 13 0.79 -15.15 -7.85
CA TYR A 13 0.61 -13.71 -7.74
C TYR A 13 -0.77 -13.34 -7.23
N SER A 14 -0.92 -12.08 -6.81
CA SER A 14 -2.23 -11.45 -6.60
C SER A 14 -2.72 -10.85 -7.93
N PRO A 15 -3.95 -11.18 -8.38
CA PRO A 15 -4.50 -10.62 -9.62
C PRO A 15 -4.50 -9.09 -9.65
N ASP A 16 -4.87 -8.46 -8.53
CA ASP A 16 -4.94 -7.00 -8.40
C ASP A 16 -3.55 -6.35 -8.58
N SER A 17 -2.50 -7.01 -8.06
CA SER A 17 -1.13 -6.53 -8.23
C SER A 17 -0.66 -6.62 -9.69
N ILE A 18 -1.01 -7.69 -10.40
CA ILE A 18 -0.68 -7.83 -11.83
C ILE A 18 -1.38 -6.75 -12.66
N GLU A 19 -2.67 -6.50 -12.40
CA GLU A 19 -3.41 -5.46 -13.11
C GLU A 19 -2.79 -4.07 -12.87
N LEU A 20 -2.41 -3.78 -11.62
CA LEU A 20 -1.76 -2.52 -11.28
C LEU A 20 -0.39 -2.37 -11.97
N LEU A 21 0.44 -3.43 -11.98
CA LEU A 21 1.75 -3.40 -12.62
C LEU A 21 1.62 -3.20 -14.13
N GLN A 22 0.66 -3.85 -14.78
CA GLN A 22 0.36 -3.64 -16.20
C GLN A 22 -0.09 -2.21 -16.49
N LYS A 23 -0.99 -1.64 -15.66
CA LYS A 23 -1.38 -0.22 -15.76
C LYS A 23 -0.21 0.74 -15.55
N SER A 24 0.77 0.33 -14.75
CA SER A 24 2.02 1.08 -14.51
C SER A 24 3.06 0.90 -15.63
N GLY A 25 2.72 0.15 -16.68
CA GLY A 25 3.55 -0.01 -17.88
C GLY A 25 4.56 -1.16 -17.81
N ILE A 26 4.39 -2.12 -16.91
CA ILE A 26 5.23 -3.33 -16.86
C ILE A 26 4.86 -4.29 -17.99
N ASP A 27 5.85 -4.66 -18.79
CA ASP A 27 5.73 -5.63 -19.88
C ASP A 27 6.05 -7.05 -19.37
N LEU A 28 5.02 -7.75 -18.88
CA LEU A 28 5.18 -9.09 -18.29
C LEU A 28 5.70 -10.14 -19.29
N GLN A 29 5.40 -9.98 -20.59
CA GLN A 29 5.94 -10.88 -21.61
C GLN A 29 7.46 -10.73 -21.71
N ARG A 30 7.95 -9.48 -21.68
CA ARG A 30 9.40 -9.23 -21.66
C ARG A 30 10.07 -9.73 -20.38
N HIS A 31 9.38 -9.70 -19.24
CA HIS A 31 9.90 -10.30 -18.00
C HIS A 31 10.04 -11.83 -18.14
N GLU A 32 9.08 -12.52 -18.74
CA GLU A 32 9.14 -13.96 -18.97
C GLU A 32 10.24 -14.33 -19.99
N GLU A 33 10.38 -13.59 -21.08
CA GLU A 33 11.33 -13.94 -22.15
C GLU A 33 12.77 -13.48 -21.89
N MET A 34 12.95 -12.34 -21.21
CA MET A 34 14.23 -11.61 -21.13
C MET A 34 14.56 -11.14 -19.71
N GLY A 35 13.80 -11.61 -18.71
CA GLY A 35 14.02 -11.23 -17.32
C GLY A 35 15.33 -11.78 -16.77
N ILE A 36 15.91 -11.04 -15.81
CA ILE A 36 17.11 -11.45 -15.11
C ILE A 36 16.77 -12.59 -14.16
N GLU A 37 17.52 -13.68 -14.24
CA GLU A 37 17.43 -14.74 -13.25
C GLU A 37 17.83 -14.22 -11.86
N PRO A 38 16.98 -14.39 -10.82
CA PRO A 38 17.29 -13.84 -9.50
C PRO A 38 18.64 -14.31 -8.95
N ASN A 39 19.01 -15.58 -9.19
CA ASN A 39 20.27 -16.13 -8.71
C ASN A 39 21.49 -15.49 -9.38
N ASP A 40 21.42 -15.21 -10.69
CA ASP A 40 22.50 -14.54 -11.43
C ASP A 40 22.70 -13.11 -10.89
N PHE A 41 21.61 -12.41 -10.61
CA PHE A 41 21.68 -11.11 -9.96
C PHE A 41 22.29 -11.20 -8.56
N ALA A 42 21.88 -12.19 -7.76
CA ALA A 42 22.39 -12.37 -6.40
C ALA A 42 23.91 -12.58 -6.39
N GLU A 43 24.45 -13.42 -7.28
CA GLU A 43 25.89 -13.67 -7.41
C GLU A 43 26.68 -12.37 -7.68
N LEU A 44 26.21 -11.58 -8.64
CA LEU A 44 26.83 -10.29 -8.97
C LEU A 44 26.67 -9.26 -7.84
N MET A 45 25.52 -9.25 -7.17
CA MET A 45 25.24 -8.33 -6.07
C MET A 45 26.17 -8.59 -4.87
N ILE A 46 26.37 -9.86 -4.49
CA ILE A 46 27.23 -10.25 -3.37
C ILE A 46 28.67 -9.76 -3.56
N THR A 47 29.17 -9.77 -4.80
CA THR A 47 30.56 -9.40 -5.12
C THR A 47 30.73 -7.94 -5.53
N SER A 48 29.65 -7.16 -5.58
CA SER A 48 29.65 -5.77 -6.05
C SER A 48 30.22 -4.75 -5.06
N GLY A 49 30.33 -5.11 -3.77
CA GLY A 49 30.64 -4.17 -2.68
C GLY A 49 29.43 -3.35 -2.19
N LEU A 50 28.24 -3.56 -2.74
CA LEU A 50 27.00 -2.90 -2.29
C LEU A 50 26.35 -3.57 -1.07
N VAL A 51 26.74 -4.80 -0.75
CA VAL A 51 26.30 -5.55 0.44
C VAL A 51 27.51 -6.06 1.20
N LEU A 52 27.33 -6.40 2.48
CA LEU A 52 28.41 -6.85 3.37
C LEU A 52 29.55 -5.83 3.54
N ALA A 53 29.30 -4.56 3.20
CA ALA A 53 30.28 -3.47 3.20
C ALA A 53 29.83 -2.37 4.18
N GLU A 54 30.69 -2.05 5.16
CA GLU A 54 30.40 -1.10 6.25
C GLU A 54 30.27 0.35 5.74
N GLU A 55 30.95 0.67 4.64
CA GLU A 55 30.91 1.97 3.99
C GLU A 55 29.62 2.23 3.20
N THR A 56 28.83 1.17 2.94
CA THR A 56 27.62 1.28 2.13
C THR A 56 26.41 1.61 3.00
N ILE A 57 25.68 2.65 2.58
CA ILE A 57 24.46 3.11 3.23
C ILE A 57 23.27 2.84 2.30
N TRP A 58 22.30 2.08 2.79
CA TRP A 58 21.05 1.81 2.09
C TRP A 58 19.96 2.75 2.56
N ILE A 59 19.29 3.38 1.60
CA ILE A 59 18.18 4.29 1.83
C ILE A 59 16.92 3.65 1.25
N SER A 60 15.85 3.62 2.04
CA SER A 60 14.62 2.93 1.66
C SER A 60 13.37 3.66 2.18
N PHE A 61 12.18 3.21 1.78
CA PHE A 61 10.91 3.74 2.27
C PHE A 61 9.94 2.60 2.53
N HIS A 62 9.52 2.42 3.79
CA HIS A 62 8.56 1.39 4.20
C HIS A 62 8.98 -0.02 3.76
N SER A 63 10.20 -0.38 4.11
CA SER A 63 11.01 -1.33 3.35
C SER A 63 11.08 -2.76 3.89
N GLY A 64 10.13 -3.13 4.75
CA GLY A 64 10.10 -4.46 5.37
C GLY A 64 10.09 -5.60 4.34
N TYR A 65 9.23 -5.50 3.31
CA TYR A 65 9.19 -6.48 2.23
C TYR A 65 10.40 -6.38 1.30
N ASP A 66 10.87 -5.16 0.99
CA ASP A 66 12.02 -4.95 0.11
C ASP A 66 13.25 -5.71 0.64
N PHE A 67 13.57 -5.49 1.92
CA PHE A 67 14.65 -6.21 2.57
C PHE A 67 14.34 -7.69 2.81
N GLY A 68 13.07 -8.07 2.99
CA GLY A 68 12.65 -9.47 2.99
C GLY A 68 13.01 -10.19 1.70
N TYR A 69 12.71 -9.59 0.54
CA TYR A 69 13.09 -10.13 -0.76
C TYR A 69 14.61 -10.21 -0.91
N PHE A 70 15.35 -9.16 -0.55
CA PHE A 70 16.81 -9.16 -0.60
C PHE A 70 17.43 -10.22 0.30
N VAL A 71 16.99 -10.36 1.56
CA VAL A 71 17.52 -11.39 2.47
C VAL A 71 17.26 -12.77 1.89
N LYS A 72 16.03 -13.07 1.47
CA LYS A 72 15.69 -14.34 0.82
C LYS A 72 16.58 -14.62 -0.41
N LEU A 73 16.76 -13.60 -1.25
CA LEU A 73 17.51 -13.69 -2.49
C LEU A 73 19.00 -13.93 -2.25
N LEU A 74 19.63 -13.12 -1.40
CA LEU A 74 21.07 -13.14 -1.16
C LEU A 74 21.51 -14.33 -0.31
N THR A 75 20.64 -14.84 0.57
CA THR A 75 20.97 -16.05 1.35
C THR A 75 20.57 -17.34 0.65
N ALA A 76 19.73 -17.28 -0.39
CA ALA A 76 19.11 -18.44 -1.02
C ALA A 76 18.43 -19.38 0.00
N GLU A 77 17.87 -18.80 1.08
CA GLU A 77 17.21 -19.51 2.17
C GLU A 77 15.79 -18.97 2.37
N SER A 78 14.90 -19.77 2.96
CA SER A 78 13.64 -19.26 3.48
C SER A 78 13.88 -18.16 4.51
N LEU A 79 13.01 -17.16 4.56
CA LEU A 79 13.08 -16.12 5.57
C LEU A 79 13.04 -16.72 6.98
N PRO A 80 13.81 -16.16 7.94
CA PRO A 80 13.78 -16.64 9.32
C PRO A 80 12.37 -16.60 9.90
N THR A 81 12.05 -17.58 10.74
CA THR A 81 10.74 -17.67 11.41
C THR A 81 10.60 -16.74 12.61
N SER A 82 11.70 -16.14 13.06
CA SER A 82 11.71 -15.10 14.08
C SER A 82 12.25 -13.78 13.53
N GLU A 83 11.67 -12.69 14.00
CA GLU A 83 12.06 -11.34 13.61
C GLU A 83 13.47 -10.99 14.07
N GLU A 84 13.90 -11.46 15.24
CA GLU A 84 15.26 -11.27 15.75
C GLU A 84 16.31 -11.82 14.78
N LEU A 85 16.12 -13.04 14.28
CA LEU A 85 17.02 -13.68 13.32
C LEU A 85 16.98 -12.98 11.94
N PHE A 86 15.82 -12.44 11.56
CA PHE A 86 15.71 -11.60 10.37
C PHE A 86 16.58 -10.34 10.51
N PHE A 87 16.48 -9.61 11.62
CA PHE A 87 17.29 -8.41 11.86
C PHE A 87 18.78 -8.71 12.07
N GLU A 88 19.15 -9.90 12.54
CA GLU A 88 20.55 -10.37 12.54
C GLU A 88 21.09 -10.50 11.11
N LYS A 89 20.35 -11.20 10.22
CA LYS A 89 20.73 -11.32 8.80
C LYS A 89 20.75 -9.94 8.13
N LEU A 90 19.73 -9.12 8.35
CA LEU A 90 19.63 -7.77 7.78
C LEU A 90 20.89 -6.95 8.09
N ARG A 91 21.27 -6.84 9.37
CA ARG A 91 22.44 -6.06 9.80
C ARG A 91 23.75 -6.60 9.25
N LYS A 92 23.85 -7.92 9.06
CA LYS A 92 25.03 -8.52 8.44
C LYS A 92 25.15 -8.11 6.97
N TRP A 93 24.06 -8.23 6.21
CA TRP A 93 24.05 -7.98 4.77
C TRP A 93 24.02 -6.48 4.42
N PHE A 94 23.38 -5.68 5.25
CA PHE A 94 23.14 -4.26 5.08
C PHE A 94 23.51 -3.53 6.39
N PRO A 95 24.81 -3.24 6.62
CA PRO A 95 25.27 -2.71 7.91
C PRO A 95 24.67 -1.36 8.29
N THR A 96 24.46 -0.50 7.29
CA THR A 96 23.80 0.78 7.48
C THR A 96 22.55 0.89 6.61
N THR A 97 21.38 0.98 7.24
CA THR A 97 20.09 1.18 6.56
C THR A 97 19.26 2.29 7.22
N TYR A 98 18.66 3.14 6.39
CA TYR A 98 17.72 4.17 6.84
C TYR A 98 16.39 4.05 6.11
N ASP A 99 15.35 3.75 6.87
CA ASP A 99 13.98 3.75 6.36
C ASP A 99 13.35 5.14 6.58
N ILE A 100 13.11 5.87 5.49
CA ILE A 100 12.53 7.21 5.52
C ILE A 100 11.19 7.20 6.27
N LYS A 101 10.35 6.17 6.07
CA LYS A 101 9.04 6.07 6.71
C LYS A 101 9.16 5.98 8.22
N PHE A 102 10.21 5.31 8.71
CA PHE A 102 10.55 5.28 10.13
C PHE A 102 11.03 6.66 10.60
N MET A 103 11.96 7.29 9.88
CA MET A 103 12.57 8.58 10.24
C MET A 103 11.58 9.74 10.29
N MET A 104 10.53 9.72 9.46
CA MET A 104 9.45 10.72 9.44
C MET A 104 8.81 10.94 10.82
N ARG A 105 8.92 10.00 11.77
CA ARG A 105 8.46 10.19 13.15
C ARG A 105 9.04 11.42 13.84
N ALA A 106 10.26 11.81 13.47
CA ALA A 106 10.93 13.00 13.99
C ALA A 106 10.37 14.29 13.35
N CYS A 107 9.69 14.16 12.22
CA CYS A 107 9.17 15.24 11.39
C CYS A 107 7.64 15.29 11.49
N LYS A 108 7.08 15.91 12.53
CA LYS A 108 5.62 15.87 12.83
C LYS A 108 4.70 16.32 11.68
N VAL A 109 5.23 17.09 10.74
CA VAL A 109 4.49 17.61 9.57
C VAL A 109 4.41 16.59 8.43
N LEU A 110 5.38 15.67 8.30
CA LEU A 110 5.45 14.72 7.19
C LEU A 110 4.58 13.48 7.48
N LYS A 111 3.66 13.18 6.56
CA LYS A 111 2.73 12.04 6.64
C LYS A 111 2.49 11.47 5.24
N GLY A 112 1.76 10.35 5.16
CA GLY A 112 1.38 9.77 3.86
C GLY A 112 2.43 8.83 3.24
N GLY A 113 2.24 8.47 1.97
CA GLY A 113 3.11 7.63 1.16
C GLY A 113 4.36 8.36 0.66
N LEU A 114 5.18 7.67 -0.13
CA LEU A 114 6.42 8.26 -0.67
C LEU A 114 6.15 9.51 -1.52
N GLN A 115 5.08 9.48 -2.32
CA GLN A 115 4.70 10.59 -3.18
C GLN A 115 4.27 11.81 -2.36
N ASP A 116 3.40 11.63 -1.36
CA ASP A 116 2.96 12.72 -0.47
C ASP A 116 4.14 13.42 0.19
N VAL A 117 5.09 12.64 0.71
CA VAL A 117 6.28 13.17 1.39
C VAL A 117 7.21 13.88 0.40
N ALA A 118 7.36 13.37 -0.81
CA ALA A 118 8.13 14.04 -1.85
C ALA A 118 7.51 15.40 -2.20
N ASP A 119 6.19 15.46 -2.35
CA ASP A 119 5.45 16.68 -2.67
C ASP A 119 5.56 17.72 -1.54
N ASP A 120 5.40 17.30 -0.28
CA ASP A 120 5.58 18.16 0.90
C ASP A 120 6.99 18.76 1.01
N LEU A 121 8.01 18.02 0.53
CA LEU A 121 9.41 18.46 0.51
C LEU A 121 9.79 19.20 -0.77
N GLY A 122 8.87 19.34 -1.73
CA GLY A 122 9.12 19.98 -3.03
C GLY A 122 10.06 19.18 -3.94
N VAL A 123 10.10 17.85 -3.80
CA VAL A 123 10.91 16.94 -4.61
C VAL A 123 10.10 16.44 -5.78
N MET A 124 10.54 16.75 -7.00
CA MET A 124 9.86 16.30 -8.22
C MET A 124 10.27 14.88 -8.61
N ARG A 125 9.27 14.05 -8.96
CA ARG A 125 9.48 12.72 -9.52
C ARG A 125 10.05 12.78 -10.94
N ILE A 126 10.99 11.88 -11.22
CA ILE A 126 11.51 11.61 -12.57
C ILE A 126 11.22 10.15 -12.93
N GLY A 127 10.52 9.94 -14.06
CA GLY A 127 10.10 8.62 -14.51
C GLY A 127 8.68 8.23 -14.05
N PRO A 128 8.19 7.05 -14.48
CA PRO A 128 6.85 6.57 -14.19
C PRO A 128 6.66 6.19 -12.72
N SER A 129 5.51 6.55 -12.13
CA SER A 129 5.14 6.10 -10.78
C SER A 129 4.97 4.57 -10.75
N HIS A 130 5.18 3.98 -9.57
CA HIS A 130 5.01 2.54 -9.31
C HIS A 130 5.96 1.64 -10.12
N GLN A 131 7.12 2.18 -10.50
CA GLN A 131 8.24 1.42 -11.01
C GLN A 131 9.44 1.61 -10.10
N ALA A 132 10.07 0.50 -9.69
CA ALA A 132 11.17 0.49 -8.73
C ALA A 132 12.31 1.46 -9.11
N GLY A 133 12.59 1.64 -10.41
CA GLY A 133 13.59 2.60 -10.88
C GLY A 133 13.25 4.07 -10.56
N SER A 134 12.01 4.51 -10.83
CA SER A 134 11.58 5.88 -10.50
C SER A 134 11.40 6.06 -9.00
N ASP A 135 10.83 5.06 -8.32
CA ASP A 135 10.58 5.12 -6.89
C ASP A 135 11.89 5.13 -6.08
N SER A 136 12.92 4.40 -6.48
CA SER A 136 14.24 4.46 -5.84
C SER A 136 14.92 5.81 -6.00
N LEU A 137 14.83 6.45 -7.17
CA LEU A 137 15.35 7.80 -7.39
C LEU A 137 14.60 8.84 -6.57
N LEU A 138 13.27 8.72 -6.50
CA LEU A 138 12.45 9.59 -5.65
C LEU A 138 12.80 9.39 -4.17
N THR A 139 12.92 8.13 -3.72
CA THR A 139 13.33 7.76 -2.36
C THR A 139 14.65 8.44 -1.97
N ALA A 140 15.69 8.31 -2.81
CA ALA A 140 16.99 8.93 -2.54
C ALA A 140 16.88 10.46 -2.48
N SER A 141 16.18 11.08 -3.42
CA SER A 141 16.01 12.54 -3.48
C SER A 141 15.25 13.07 -2.26
N THR A 142 14.17 12.39 -1.87
CA THR A 142 13.38 12.66 -0.67
C THR A 142 14.21 12.52 0.59
N PHE A 143 15.04 11.48 0.71
CA PHE A 143 15.93 11.31 1.86
C PHE A 143 16.89 12.49 2.03
N PHE A 144 17.62 12.87 0.97
CA PHE A 144 18.57 13.97 1.06
C PHE A 144 17.88 15.29 1.39
N LYS A 145 16.69 15.54 0.83
CA LYS A 145 15.92 16.75 1.13
C LYS A 145 15.40 16.77 2.57
N MET A 146 14.91 15.63 3.06
CA MET A 146 14.48 15.48 4.44
C MET A 146 15.66 15.67 5.42
N ARG A 147 16.82 15.10 5.09
CA ARG A 147 18.05 15.22 5.90
C ARG A 147 18.53 16.67 6.02
N GLU A 148 18.52 17.40 4.90
CA GLU A 148 18.85 18.84 4.87
C GLU A 148 17.91 19.64 5.80
N LEU A 149 16.60 19.44 5.67
CA LEU A 149 15.59 20.28 6.32
C LEU A 149 15.35 19.95 7.80
N TYR A 150 15.43 18.68 8.19
CA TYR A 150 15.00 18.22 9.53
C TYR A 150 16.12 17.63 10.38
N PHE A 151 17.28 17.33 9.80
CA PHE A 151 18.36 16.62 10.48
C PHE A 151 19.70 17.38 10.45
N ASN A 152 19.73 18.64 10.00
CA ASN A 152 20.96 19.44 9.91
C ASN A 152 22.09 18.68 9.18
N ASP A 153 21.74 18.01 8.09
CA ASP A 153 22.66 17.17 7.29
C ASP A 153 23.32 15.98 8.00
N THR A 154 22.92 15.65 9.24
CA THR A 154 23.53 14.58 10.04
C THR A 154 22.47 13.63 10.59
N ILE A 155 22.60 12.33 10.33
CA ILE A 155 21.71 11.30 10.88
C ILE A 155 22.36 10.67 12.12
N ASP A 156 21.56 10.45 13.17
CA ASP A 156 21.99 9.73 14.36
C ASP A 156 21.81 8.21 14.15
N ASP A 157 22.92 7.50 13.96
CA ASP A 157 22.91 6.05 13.72
C ASP A 157 22.31 5.26 14.88
N ALA A 158 22.53 5.69 16.12
CA ALA A 158 21.98 4.99 17.29
C ALA A 158 20.44 5.05 17.28
N GLU A 159 19.88 6.12 16.71
CA GLU A 159 18.44 6.32 16.66
C GLU A 159 17.78 5.80 15.38
N TYR A 160 18.47 5.75 14.23
CA TYR A 160 17.82 5.45 12.95
C TYR A 160 18.37 4.23 12.21
N ASN A 161 19.63 3.84 12.42
CA ASN A 161 20.23 2.76 11.64
C ASN A 161 19.53 1.42 11.92
N GLY A 162 19.19 0.67 10.87
CA GLY A 162 18.68 -0.70 10.97
C GLY A 162 17.22 -0.78 11.40
N LYS A 163 16.52 0.35 11.57
CA LYS A 163 15.14 0.40 12.04
C LYS A 163 14.16 0.48 10.87
N LEU A 164 13.51 -0.64 10.54
CA LEU A 164 12.52 -0.72 9.47
C LEU A 164 11.13 -0.37 9.98
N TYR A 165 10.33 0.40 9.25
CA TYR A 165 8.99 0.79 9.68
C TYR A 165 8.05 -0.42 9.81
N GLY A 166 7.31 -0.51 10.92
CA GLY A 166 6.29 -1.54 11.13
C GLY A 166 6.81 -2.92 11.54
N LEU A 167 8.09 -3.03 11.88
CA LEU A 167 8.76 -4.29 12.25
C LEU A 167 9.56 -4.13 13.56
N GLY A 168 9.57 -5.16 14.37
CA GLY A 168 10.42 -5.31 15.55
C GLY A 168 10.15 -4.23 16.58
N GLN A 169 11.22 -3.56 16.97
CA GLN A 169 11.15 -2.46 17.95
C GLN A 169 10.36 -1.26 17.42
N THR A 170 10.06 -1.20 16.12
CA THR A 170 9.35 -0.08 15.51
C THR A 170 7.83 -0.29 15.49
N PHE A 171 7.35 -1.52 15.71
CA PHE A 171 5.93 -1.89 15.65
C PHE A 171 5.09 -1.18 16.70
N THR A 172 5.63 -1.01 17.91
CA THR A 172 4.91 -0.44 19.05
C THR A 172 5.10 1.06 19.22
N VAL A 173 5.94 1.71 18.40
CA VAL A 173 6.19 3.15 18.53
C VAL A 173 5.01 3.88 17.89
N PRO A 174 4.11 4.49 18.68
CA PRO A 174 2.93 5.13 18.12
C PRO A 174 3.40 6.36 17.35
N ASN A 175 3.13 6.38 16.05
CA ASN A 175 3.30 7.56 15.22
C ASN A 175 2.24 8.62 15.56
N GLY A 176 2.03 8.98 16.84
CA GLY A 176 1.03 9.94 17.28
C GLY A 176 -0.40 9.69 16.75
N ILE A 177 -0.68 8.50 16.22
CA ILE A 177 -1.94 8.12 15.57
C ILE A 177 -2.12 6.62 15.85
N THR A 178 -3.21 6.27 16.53
CA THR A 178 -3.72 4.90 16.59
C THR A 178 -4.25 4.54 15.20
N GLU A 179 -3.47 3.87 14.37
CA GLU A 179 -4.01 3.17 13.20
C GLU A 179 -4.63 1.85 13.66
N THR A 180 -5.91 1.89 14.01
CA THR A 180 -6.72 0.68 14.24
C THR A 180 -7.11 0.05 12.90
N VAL A 181 -6.17 -0.60 12.23
CA VAL A 181 -6.46 -1.70 11.30
C VAL A 181 -5.35 -2.74 11.45
N ARG A 182 -5.67 -3.79 12.21
CA ARG A 182 -4.86 -5.00 12.36
C ARG A 182 -4.74 -5.71 11.01
N GLY A 183 -3.51 -6.10 10.67
CA GLY A 183 -3.23 -7.23 9.79
C GLY A 183 -3.45 -6.94 8.31
N SER A 184 -2.51 -6.21 7.70
CA SER A 184 -2.02 -6.39 6.33
C SER A 184 -0.89 -5.38 6.19
N ALA A 185 0.34 -5.87 6.08
CA ALA A 185 1.47 -5.05 5.67
C ALA A 185 1.32 -4.80 4.16
N ALA A 186 0.31 -3.99 3.84
CA ALA A 186 -0.06 -3.61 2.51
C ALA A 186 1.04 -2.72 1.93
N THR A 187 1.60 -3.13 0.80
CA THR A 187 2.42 -2.25 -0.03
C THR A 187 1.58 -1.04 -0.45
N ILE A 188 2.22 0.05 -0.92
CA ILE A 188 1.52 1.26 -1.39
C ILE A 188 0.43 0.91 -2.42
N ALA A 189 0.63 -0.16 -3.21
CA ALA A 189 -0.34 -0.72 -4.15
C ALA A 189 -1.70 -1.13 -3.52
N GLU A 190 -1.71 -1.54 -2.25
CA GLU A 190 -2.93 -2.00 -1.56
C GLU A 190 -3.58 -0.91 -0.71
N ARG A 191 -2.87 0.19 -0.42
CA ARG A 191 -3.35 1.23 0.51
C ARG A 191 -4.24 2.29 -0.17
N GLU A 192 -4.12 2.46 -1.48
CA GLU A 192 -4.85 3.47 -2.27
C GLU A 192 -6.21 2.99 -2.83
N ASP A 193 -6.58 1.72 -2.64
CA ASP A 193 -7.89 1.17 -3.06
C ASP A 193 -9.07 1.57 -2.13
N ARG A 194 -8.80 2.24 -1.01
CA ARG A 194 -9.86 2.87 -0.20
C ARG A 194 -10.21 4.24 -0.78
N GLY A 195 -11.03 4.24 -1.83
CA GLY A 195 -11.68 5.43 -2.38
C GLY A 195 -12.46 6.25 -1.34
N PRO A 196 -12.86 7.49 -1.65
CA PRO A 196 -13.44 8.41 -0.67
C PRO A 196 -14.74 7.84 -0.11
N ALA A 197 -14.88 7.91 1.22
CA ALA A 197 -16.05 7.45 1.95
C ALA A 197 -17.32 8.09 1.36
N ARG A 198 -18.24 7.24 0.87
CA ARG A 198 -19.60 7.66 0.55
C ARG A 198 -20.26 8.14 1.84
N ASP A 199 -20.75 9.37 1.84
CA ASP A 199 -21.63 9.92 2.87
C ASP A 199 -22.84 8.99 3.06
N MET A 200 -22.87 8.25 4.17
CA MET A 200 -24.09 7.61 4.68
C MET A 200 -24.64 8.46 5.83
N GLN A 201 -25.56 9.34 5.48
CA GLN A 201 -26.39 10.07 6.41
C GLN A 201 -27.52 9.14 6.88
N GLY A 202 -27.37 8.56 8.08
CA GLY A 202 -28.41 7.79 8.76
C GLY A 202 -29.10 8.64 9.85
N PRO A 203 -30.44 8.64 9.96
CA PRO A 203 -31.16 9.56 10.82
C PRO A 203 -31.15 9.16 12.31
N SER A 204 -31.05 10.19 13.14
CA SER A 204 -31.11 10.19 14.61
C SER A 204 -32.45 9.71 15.17
N ALA A 205 -32.41 8.83 16.18
CA ALA A 205 -33.52 8.63 17.12
C ALA A 205 -33.00 8.53 18.56
N GLN A 206 -33.34 9.55 19.35
CA GLN A 206 -33.13 9.62 20.79
C GLN A 206 -34.13 8.73 21.52
N VAL A 207 -33.70 8.07 22.60
CA VAL A 207 -34.60 7.48 23.61
C VAL A 207 -34.12 7.91 24.99
N GLN A 208 -34.96 8.66 25.69
CA GLN A 208 -34.81 9.06 27.09
C GLN A 208 -36.18 8.84 27.77
N MET A 209 -36.23 8.14 28.91
CA MET A 209 -37.48 7.94 29.66
C MET A 209 -37.26 7.96 31.18
N MET A 210 -37.81 9.01 31.81
CA MET A 210 -38.28 9.17 33.19
C MET A 210 -39.54 10.06 33.01
N GLY A 211 -40.75 9.73 33.45
CA GLY A 211 -41.18 9.51 34.82
C GLY A 211 -42.30 10.52 35.18
N MET A 212 -43.55 10.03 35.17
CA MET A 212 -44.76 10.49 35.91
C MET A 212 -45.42 11.90 35.71
N ALA A 213 -46.70 11.80 35.34
CA ALA A 213 -47.90 12.41 35.96
C ALA A 213 -48.43 13.81 35.55
N ALA A 214 -49.57 13.75 34.83
CA ALA A 214 -50.88 14.36 35.14
C ALA A 214 -51.07 15.89 35.09
N LEU A 215 -51.88 16.40 34.13
CA LEU A 215 -53.27 16.90 34.31
C LEU A 215 -53.75 17.87 33.22
N THR A 216 -55.04 17.73 32.87
CA THR A 216 -56.03 18.69 32.32
C THR A 216 -56.11 18.97 30.79
N THR A 217 -57.28 18.61 30.25
CA THR A 217 -57.96 18.99 28.97
C THR A 217 -58.72 20.34 29.14
N PRO A 218 -59.51 20.91 28.16
CA PRO A 218 -59.97 20.47 26.82
C PRO A 218 -59.71 21.56 25.72
N ALA A 219 -60.10 21.52 24.43
CA ALA A 219 -61.37 21.14 23.81
C ALA A 219 -61.33 21.22 22.25
N MET A 220 -62.28 20.50 21.61
CA MET A 220 -63.00 20.76 20.32
C MET A 220 -62.22 20.65 18.99
N ALA A 221 -62.43 19.59 18.20
CA ALA A 221 -63.41 19.42 17.10
C ALA A 221 -62.79 19.75 15.72
N GLY A 222 -62.86 18.97 14.65
CA GLY A 222 -63.55 17.71 14.35
C GLY A 222 -63.24 17.24 12.91
N ALA A 223 -63.93 16.16 12.50
CA ALA A 223 -64.16 15.64 11.13
C ALA A 223 -63.07 14.77 10.43
N MET A 224 -63.32 13.46 10.49
CA MET A 224 -63.05 12.40 9.47
C MET A 224 -64.05 12.56 8.29
N PRO A 225 -64.03 11.83 7.13
CA PRO A 225 -63.55 10.44 6.90
C PRO A 225 -62.84 10.15 5.54
N ALA A 226 -61.87 9.23 5.47
CA ALA A 226 -61.96 7.82 5.00
C ALA A 226 -61.82 7.63 3.45
N PRO A 227 -61.67 6.39 2.89
CA PRO A 227 -60.35 5.92 2.45
C PRO A 227 -60.33 5.07 1.14
N LEU A 228 -59.15 4.48 0.82
CA LEU A 228 -58.90 3.23 0.05
C LEU A 228 -59.17 3.24 -1.49
N PRO A 229 -58.81 2.18 -2.27
CA PRO A 229 -57.66 1.25 -2.22
C PRO A 229 -57.06 0.93 -3.63
N THR A 230 -56.06 0.06 -3.69
CA THR A 230 -55.98 -1.19 -4.51
C THR A 230 -54.63 -1.44 -5.20
N SER A 231 -54.07 -2.58 -4.80
CA SER A 231 -52.92 -3.36 -5.29
C SER A 231 -53.22 -4.04 -6.66
N PRO A 232 -52.55 -5.17 -7.01
CA PRO A 232 -51.17 -5.40 -7.47
C PRO A 232 -51.20 -6.11 -8.86
N TYR A 233 -50.07 -6.57 -9.41
CA TYR A 233 -49.87 -7.90 -10.04
C TYR A 233 -48.54 -7.95 -10.82
N GLY A 234 -47.78 -9.03 -10.62
CA GLY A 234 -46.54 -9.37 -11.36
C GLY A 234 -46.81 -10.10 -12.69
N PRO A 235 -46.09 -11.20 -12.99
CA PRO A 235 -44.80 -11.22 -13.69
C PRO A 235 -44.78 -12.14 -14.96
N LEU A 236 -43.59 -12.31 -15.58
CA LEU A 236 -43.04 -13.48 -16.34
C LEU A 236 -42.81 -13.40 -17.88
N SER A 237 -41.54 -13.71 -18.23
CA SER A 237 -41.06 -14.76 -19.18
C SER A 237 -40.49 -14.43 -20.59
N ASN A 238 -39.25 -14.90 -20.78
CA ASN A 238 -38.60 -15.64 -21.89
C ASN A 238 -38.84 -15.34 -23.39
N GLY A 239 -37.72 -15.15 -24.11
CA GLY A 239 -37.36 -16.02 -25.25
C GLY A 239 -37.17 -15.38 -26.64
N PRO A 240 -36.41 -16.04 -27.56
CA PRO A 240 -35.42 -15.39 -28.47
C PRO A 240 -35.70 -15.54 -29.98
N TYR A 241 -34.95 -14.82 -30.84
CA TYR A 241 -34.81 -15.17 -32.27
C TYR A 241 -33.41 -14.90 -32.85
N MET A 242 -32.95 -15.88 -33.63
CA MET A 242 -31.71 -15.95 -34.45
C MET A 242 -31.76 -15.09 -35.72
N ARG A 243 -30.60 -14.72 -36.33
CA ARG A 243 -30.09 -15.32 -37.60
C ARG A 243 -28.77 -14.71 -38.13
N THR A 244 -27.84 -15.62 -38.35
CA THR A 244 -26.72 -15.82 -39.32
C THR A 244 -26.63 -14.96 -40.61
N THR A 245 -25.40 -14.59 -41.03
CA THR A 245 -24.60 -14.99 -42.24
C THR A 245 -23.56 -13.90 -42.57
N MET A 246 -22.24 -14.13 -42.48
CA MET A 246 -21.29 -14.78 -43.41
C MET A 246 -20.75 -13.92 -44.58
N VAL A 247 -19.40 -13.80 -44.60
CA VAL A 247 -18.45 -13.80 -45.75
C VAL A 247 -18.13 -12.49 -46.49
N GLY A 248 -16.82 -12.19 -46.57
CA GLY A 248 -16.18 -11.91 -47.86
C GLY A 248 -15.17 -10.76 -47.95
N GLY A 249 -13.87 -11.10 -47.94
CA GLY A 249 -12.97 -10.76 -49.05
C GLY A 249 -12.23 -9.41 -49.10
N GLY A 250 -10.90 -9.49 -49.01
CA GLY A 250 -9.99 -8.86 -49.98
C GLY A 250 -9.56 -7.42 -49.74
N ARG A 251 -8.32 -7.24 -49.27
CA ARG A 251 -7.16 -6.74 -50.03
C ARG A 251 -5.91 -6.72 -49.17
#